data_AF-A0A3M2CTX4-F1
#
_entry.id   AF-A0A3M2CTX4-F1
#
_cell.length_a   1.000
_cell.length_b   1.000
_cell.length_c   1.000
_cell.angle_alpha   90.00
_cell.angle_beta   90.00
_cell.angle_gamma   90.00
#
_symmetry.space_group_name_H-M   'P 1'
#
loop_
_entity.id
_entity.type
_entity.pdbx_description
1 polymer ?
#
loop_
_entity_poly.entity_id
_entity_poly.type
_entity_poly.pdbx_seq_one_letter_code
_entity_poly.pdbx_strand_id
1 'polypeptide(L)'
;MNNLLHAETLEQIFTSDPPARVTAFLNERWNGECNFPNWERESGSRLFALGLYYFHRRHPDAEITAIAIAAQMLAQMAVFPVFGFGVEAYPLYEQAQTWIIAFAGGVPPPPGGIVGRTPPMNPEGTYSLPGGSEAFTRAAVEVTEALIFDSEAAAERIIHRYLAEHCDELGERAQLIFNRIRRSHLGTPSPCCQDCAQPLGEVFYTQRLTGLKICEACFRRREAQGAFCEEEAS
;
A
#
# COMPACT_ATOMS: atom_id res chain seq x y z
N MET A 1 4.94 6.47 -14.70
CA MET A 1 5.41 5.37 -13.82
C MET A 1 4.83 4.11 -14.41
N ASN A 2 5.64 3.09 -14.70
CA ASN A 2 5.14 1.86 -15.32
C ASN A 2 4.62 0.93 -14.22
N ASN A 3 3.57 0.17 -14.54
CA ASN A 3 2.77 -0.55 -13.56
C ASN A 3 3.44 -1.88 -13.19
N LEU A 4 3.65 -2.12 -11.90
CA LEU A 4 4.29 -3.32 -11.39
C LEU A 4 3.38 -4.55 -11.46
N LEU A 5 2.07 -4.32 -11.42
CA LEU A 5 1.03 -5.34 -11.50
C LEU A 5 0.29 -5.26 -12.83
N HIS A 6 -0.18 -6.41 -13.31
CA HIS A 6 -0.96 -6.49 -14.53
C HIS A 6 -2.42 -6.11 -14.24
N ALA A 7 -2.86 -4.98 -14.77
CA ALA A 7 -4.20 -4.42 -14.51
C ALA A 7 -5.33 -5.39 -14.87
N GLU A 8 -5.23 -6.07 -16.02
CA GLU A 8 -6.25 -7.04 -16.45
C GLU A 8 -6.32 -8.25 -15.49
N THR A 9 -5.18 -8.69 -14.98
CA THR A 9 -5.14 -9.81 -14.01
C THR A 9 -5.76 -9.40 -12.68
N LEU A 10 -5.51 -8.18 -12.19
CA LEU A 10 -6.20 -7.67 -11.01
C LEU A 10 -7.71 -7.54 -11.23
N GLU A 11 -8.13 -7.03 -12.40
CA GLU A 11 -9.53 -6.97 -12.74
C GLU A 11 -10.15 -8.36 -12.72
N GLN A 12 -9.52 -9.38 -13.32
CA GLN A 12 -10.01 -10.76 -13.27
C GLN A 12 -10.11 -11.30 -11.83
N ILE A 13 -9.14 -11.01 -10.97
CA ILE A 13 -9.17 -11.43 -9.56
C ILE A 13 -10.32 -10.77 -8.81
N PHE A 14 -10.50 -9.46 -8.98
CA PHE A 14 -11.51 -8.71 -8.25
C PHE A 14 -12.92 -8.90 -8.81
N THR A 15 -13.06 -9.16 -10.11
CA THR A 15 -14.36 -9.25 -10.81
C THR A 15 -14.92 -10.67 -10.85
N SER A 16 -14.71 -11.45 -9.79
CA SER A 16 -15.41 -12.73 -9.64
C SER A 16 -16.95 -12.59 -9.49
N ASP A 17 -17.48 -11.36 -9.50
CA ASP A 17 -18.89 -11.00 -9.35
C ASP A 17 -19.39 -9.89 -10.31
N PRO A 18 -20.73 -9.76 -10.50
CA PRO A 18 -21.32 -8.76 -11.39
C PRO A 18 -21.13 -7.30 -10.91
N PRO A 19 -20.86 -6.34 -11.82
CA PRO A 19 -20.69 -4.92 -11.51
C PRO A 19 -21.81 -4.28 -10.68
N ALA A 20 -23.07 -4.67 -10.88
CA ALA A 20 -24.21 -4.11 -10.15
C ALA A 20 -24.12 -4.32 -8.62
N ARG A 21 -23.50 -5.42 -8.17
CA ARG A 21 -23.30 -5.68 -6.73
C ARG A 21 -22.23 -4.77 -6.13
N VAL A 22 -21.20 -4.46 -6.92
CA VAL A 22 -20.13 -3.52 -6.54
C VAL A 22 -20.73 -2.13 -6.36
N THR A 23 -21.55 -1.67 -7.31
CA THR A 23 -22.25 -0.38 -7.22
C THR A 23 -23.15 -0.28 -5.99
N ALA A 24 -23.94 -1.32 -5.70
CA ALA A 24 -24.79 -1.36 -4.52
C ALA A 24 -23.96 -1.26 -3.22
N PHE A 25 -22.89 -2.04 -3.11
CA PHE A 25 -21.97 -1.99 -1.98
C PHE A 25 -21.39 -0.58 -1.77
N LEU A 26 -20.89 0.06 -2.83
CA LEU A 26 -20.33 1.40 -2.74
C LEU A 26 -21.37 2.41 -2.25
N ASN A 27 -22.61 2.37 -2.75
CA ASN A 27 -23.64 3.30 -2.32
C ASN A 27 -24.07 3.11 -0.84
N GLU A 28 -24.01 1.89 -0.32
CA GLU A 28 -24.48 1.57 1.05
C GLU A 28 -23.40 1.72 2.11
N ARG A 29 -22.14 1.42 1.77
CA ARG A 29 -21.01 1.33 2.72
C ARG A 29 -19.97 2.41 2.51
N TRP A 30 -19.97 3.08 1.36
CA TRP A 30 -18.93 4.01 0.95
C TRP A 30 -19.51 5.39 0.62
N ASN A 31 -19.58 6.23 1.65
CA ASN A 31 -20.30 7.51 1.63
C ASN A 31 -19.54 8.57 0.81
N GLY A 32 -19.52 8.48 -0.52
CA GLY A 32 -19.40 9.61 -1.46
C GLY A 32 -18.19 10.56 -1.41
N GLU A 33 -17.27 10.49 -0.44
CA GLU A 33 -16.13 11.44 -0.37
C GLU A 33 -15.11 11.19 -1.49
N CYS A 34 -14.98 9.94 -1.93
CA CYS A 34 -14.44 9.64 -3.25
C CYS A 34 -15.59 9.68 -4.25
N ASN A 35 -15.96 10.87 -4.70
CA ASN A 35 -16.77 11.00 -5.89
C ASN A 35 -15.99 10.32 -7.04
N PHE A 36 -16.40 9.11 -7.42
CA PHE A 36 -15.92 8.44 -8.62
C PHE A 36 -16.94 8.63 -9.76
N PRO A 37 -17.22 9.86 -10.23
CA PRO A 37 -18.28 10.09 -11.20
C PRO A 37 -18.01 9.38 -12.54
N ASN A 38 -16.81 8.80 -12.71
CA ASN A 38 -16.38 8.10 -13.92
C ASN A 38 -15.58 6.81 -13.63
N TRP A 39 -15.84 6.06 -12.55
CA TRP A 39 -15.04 4.83 -12.27
C TRP A 39 -15.02 3.87 -13.46
N GLU A 40 -16.10 3.75 -14.23
CA GLU A 40 -16.16 2.92 -15.43
C GLU A 40 -15.19 3.37 -16.55
N ARG A 41 -14.76 4.65 -16.54
CA ARG A 41 -13.87 5.24 -17.57
C ARG A 41 -12.42 5.34 -17.13
N GLU A 42 -12.16 5.36 -15.83
CA GLU A 42 -10.80 5.47 -15.28
C GLU A 42 -10.36 4.13 -14.67
N SER A 43 -9.45 3.43 -15.35
CA SER A 43 -9.02 2.07 -14.98
C SER A 43 -8.55 1.97 -13.51
N GLY A 44 -7.91 3.00 -12.98
CA GLY A 44 -7.47 3.05 -11.58
C GLY A 44 -8.64 3.11 -10.59
N SER A 45 -9.59 4.03 -10.81
CA SER A 45 -10.82 4.17 -10.03
C SER A 45 -11.66 2.89 -10.07
N ARG A 46 -11.72 2.23 -11.25
CA ARG A 46 -12.38 0.93 -11.41
C ARG A 46 -11.73 -0.17 -10.58
N LEU A 47 -10.41 -0.35 -10.72
CA LEU A 47 -9.68 -1.38 -9.99
C LEU A 47 -9.78 -1.17 -8.48
N PHE A 48 -9.74 0.08 -8.04
CA PHE A 48 -9.92 0.40 -6.63
C PHE A 48 -11.31 0.01 -6.12
N ALA A 49 -12.38 0.41 -6.81
CA ALA A 49 -13.76 0.04 -6.48
C ALA A 49 -13.98 -1.48 -6.44
N LEU A 50 -13.45 -2.20 -7.44
CA LEU A 50 -13.50 -3.66 -7.49
C LEU A 50 -12.72 -4.29 -6.32
N GLY A 51 -11.54 -3.75 -6.01
CA GLY A 51 -10.73 -4.18 -4.87
C GLY A 51 -11.43 -3.98 -3.53
N LEU A 52 -12.10 -2.83 -3.33
CA LEU A 52 -12.89 -2.56 -2.11
C LEU A 52 -13.95 -3.64 -1.88
N TYR A 53 -14.71 -3.97 -2.92
CA TYR A 53 -15.72 -5.01 -2.85
C TYR A 53 -15.12 -6.40 -2.62
N TYR A 54 -14.05 -6.73 -3.34
CA TYR A 54 -13.34 -8.00 -3.21
C TYR A 54 -12.86 -8.25 -1.77
N PHE A 55 -12.14 -7.29 -1.19
CA PHE A 55 -11.61 -7.44 0.17
C PHE A 55 -12.70 -7.40 1.23
N HIS A 56 -13.71 -6.53 1.10
CA HIS A 56 -14.83 -6.52 2.03
C HIS A 56 -15.55 -7.87 2.13
N ARG A 57 -15.72 -8.57 1.00
CA ARG A 57 -16.36 -9.89 1.01
C ARG A 57 -15.53 -10.99 1.65
N ARG A 58 -14.21 -10.90 1.53
CA ARG A 58 -13.29 -11.91 2.09
C ARG A 58 -12.97 -11.64 3.55
N HIS A 59 -13.02 -10.37 3.95
CA HIS A 59 -12.71 -9.88 5.29
C HIS A 59 -13.85 -8.98 5.80
N PRO A 60 -15.05 -9.54 6.04
CA PRO A 60 -16.24 -8.74 6.35
C PRO A 60 -16.15 -7.97 7.67
N ASP A 61 -15.29 -8.43 8.59
CA ASP A 61 -15.08 -7.85 9.91
C ASP A 61 -13.87 -6.90 9.95
N ALA A 62 -13.12 -6.76 8.85
CA ALA A 62 -11.96 -5.87 8.80
C ALA A 62 -12.37 -4.40 8.77
N GLU A 63 -11.53 -3.55 9.35
CA GLU A 63 -11.72 -2.11 9.29
C GLU A 63 -11.73 -1.63 7.85
N ILE A 64 -12.63 -0.67 7.56
CA ILE A 64 -12.79 -0.14 6.21
C ILE A 64 -11.49 0.49 5.69
N THR A 65 -10.70 1.07 6.59
CA THR A 65 -9.39 1.64 6.31
C THR A 65 -8.40 0.59 5.79
N ALA A 66 -8.36 -0.60 6.40
CA ALA A 66 -7.50 -1.71 5.97
C ALA A 66 -7.93 -2.24 4.58
N ILE A 67 -9.24 -2.43 4.37
CA ILE A 67 -9.84 -2.78 3.07
C ILE A 67 -9.41 -1.77 1.99
N ALA A 68 -9.47 -0.48 2.33
CA ALA A 68 -9.12 0.59 1.43
C ALA A 68 -7.63 0.61 1.08
N ILE A 69 -6.75 0.45 2.05
CA ILE A 69 -5.30 0.40 1.80
C ILE A 69 -4.97 -0.75 0.85
N ALA A 70 -5.52 -1.94 1.11
CA ALA A 70 -5.30 -3.12 0.27
C ALA A 70 -5.71 -2.85 -1.19
N ALA A 71 -6.93 -2.32 -1.38
CA ALA A 71 -7.45 -2.01 -2.70
C ALA A 71 -6.67 -0.89 -3.39
N GLN A 72 -6.36 0.20 -2.68
CA GLN A 72 -5.67 1.37 -3.26
C GLN A 72 -4.24 1.01 -3.66
N MET A 73 -3.51 0.31 -2.79
CA MET A 73 -2.13 -0.06 -3.06
C MET A 73 -2.03 -0.94 -4.31
N LEU A 74 -2.88 -1.97 -4.43
CA LEU A 74 -2.91 -2.83 -5.62
C LEU A 74 -3.32 -2.06 -6.88
N ALA A 75 -4.37 -1.23 -6.80
CA ALA A 75 -4.80 -0.41 -7.93
C ALA A 75 -3.70 0.56 -8.39
N GLN A 76 -3.02 1.22 -7.46
CA GLN A 76 -1.94 2.17 -7.75
C GLN A 76 -0.69 1.48 -8.34
N MET A 77 -0.39 0.26 -7.90
CA MET A 77 0.70 -0.54 -8.48
C MET A 77 0.36 -1.06 -9.88
N ALA A 78 -0.92 -1.09 -10.25
CA ALA A 78 -1.40 -1.56 -11.54
C ALA A 78 -1.74 -0.45 -12.52
N VAL A 79 -2.11 0.73 -12.04
CA VAL A 79 -2.44 1.91 -12.82
C VAL A 79 -2.07 3.15 -12.01
N PHE A 80 -0.98 3.84 -12.36
CA PHE A 80 -0.67 5.14 -11.77
C PHE A 80 -1.35 6.29 -12.53
N PRO A 81 -1.94 7.30 -11.86
CA PRO A 81 -2.14 7.45 -10.41
C PRO A 81 -3.53 6.97 -9.94
N VAL A 82 -3.63 6.54 -8.67
CA VAL A 82 -4.89 6.38 -7.94
C VAL A 82 -4.80 7.21 -6.67
N PHE A 83 -5.75 8.11 -6.45
CA PHE A 83 -5.85 8.94 -5.25
C PHE A 83 -7.08 8.46 -4.46
N GLY A 84 -6.89 8.01 -3.22
CA GLY A 84 -7.96 7.29 -2.51
C GLY A 84 -8.13 7.63 -1.03
N PHE A 85 -7.05 7.77 -0.24
CA PHE A 85 -7.19 7.94 1.21
C PHE A 85 -6.37 9.06 1.85
N GLY A 86 -6.92 9.53 2.98
CA GLY A 86 -6.32 10.51 3.89
C GLY A 86 -5.10 9.98 4.67
N VAL A 87 -4.40 10.93 5.28
CA VAL A 87 -3.04 10.82 5.84
C VAL A 87 -2.85 9.86 7.01
N GLU A 88 -3.91 9.42 7.70
CA GLU A 88 -3.80 8.65 8.96
C GLU A 88 -3.38 7.19 8.75
N ALA A 89 -3.76 6.59 7.62
CA ALA A 89 -3.47 5.19 7.29
C ALA A 89 -2.19 5.03 6.44
N TYR A 90 -1.45 6.12 6.28
CA TYR A 90 -0.30 6.21 5.39
C TYR A 90 0.84 5.24 5.77
N PRO A 91 1.13 4.93 7.05
CA PRO A 91 2.20 3.98 7.41
C PRO A 91 1.92 2.54 6.94
N LEU A 92 0.69 2.04 7.11
CA LEU A 92 0.32 0.70 6.63
C LEU A 92 0.33 0.63 5.10
N TYR A 93 -0.09 1.71 4.43
CA TYR A 93 0.05 1.86 2.98
C TYR A 93 1.53 1.83 2.54
N GLU A 94 2.41 2.58 3.21
CA GLU A 94 3.85 2.60 2.90
C GLU A 94 4.51 1.24 3.14
N GLN A 95 4.12 0.54 4.21
CA GLN A 95 4.59 -0.81 4.51
C GLN A 95 4.16 -1.77 3.40
N ALA A 96 2.88 -1.80 3.04
CA ALA A 96 2.38 -2.66 1.96
C ALA A 96 3.07 -2.35 0.62
N GLN A 97 3.19 -1.08 0.26
CA GLN A 97 3.92 -0.64 -0.92
C GLN A 97 5.39 -1.08 -0.89
N THR A 98 6.07 -0.91 0.26
CA THR A 98 7.47 -1.31 0.45
C THR A 98 7.64 -2.82 0.25
N TRP A 99 6.75 -3.62 0.81
CA TRP A 99 6.78 -5.07 0.68
C TRP A 99 6.58 -5.53 -0.75
N ILE A 100 5.61 -4.96 -1.48
CA ILE A 100 5.38 -5.32 -2.88
C ILE A 100 6.54 -4.88 -3.78
N ILE A 101 7.11 -3.69 -3.57
CA ILE A 101 8.30 -3.23 -4.30
C ILE A 101 9.50 -4.13 -3.99
N ALA A 102 9.71 -4.50 -2.73
CA ALA A 102 10.79 -5.40 -2.31
C ALA A 102 10.62 -6.81 -2.91
N PHE A 103 9.40 -7.33 -2.87
CA PHE A 103 9.01 -8.61 -3.45
C PHE A 103 9.26 -8.63 -4.96
N ALA A 104 9.02 -7.51 -5.64
CA ALA A 104 9.36 -7.30 -7.04
C ALA A 104 10.87 -7.17 -7.33
N GLY A 105 11.74 -7.15 -6.31
CA GLY A 105 13.18 -6.88 -6.49
C GLY A 105 13.50 -5.40 -6.74
N GLY A 106 12.58 -4.49 -6.44
CA GLY A 106 12.79 -3.05 -6.46
C GLY A 106 13.48 -2.51 -5.20
N VAL A 107 13.72 -1.20 -5.17
CA VAL A 107 14.25 -0.48 -4.01
C VAL A 107 13.13 0.37 -3.41
N PRO A 108 12.70 0.13 -2.17
CA PRO A 108 11.63 0.91 -1.55
C PRO A 108 12.03 2.37 -1.37
N PRO A 109 11.07 3.28 -1.18
CA PRO A 109 11.39 4.67 -0.89
C PRO A 109 12.23 4.77 0.39
N PRO A 110 13.15 5.74 0.50
CA PRO A 110 13.75 6.05 1.79
C PRO A 110 12.67 6.51 2.79
N PRO A 111 12.89 6.42 4.11
CA PRO A 111 11.92 6.89 5.09
C PRO A 111 11.48 8.34 4.83
N GLY A 112 10.17 8.57 4.66
CA GLY A 112 9.58 9.87 4.30
C GLY A 112 9.55 10.19 2.80
N GLY A 113 10.01 9.27 1.94
CA GLY A 113 9.89 9.34 0.49
C GLY A 113 8.56 8.76 0.00
N ILE A 114 8.03 9.31 -1.08
CA ILE A 114 6.71 8.93 -1.63
C ILE A 114 6.82 7.87 -2.75
N VAL A 115 8.03 7.68 -3.30
CA VAL A 115 8.24 6.87 -4.50
C VAL A 115 9.44 5.93 -4.33
N GLY A 116 9.18 4.63 -4.29
CA GLY A 116 10.22 3.61 -4.45
C GLY A 116 10.62 3.43 -5.91
N ARG A 117 11.81 2.87 -6.16
CA ARG A 117 12.27 2.49 -7.49
C ARG A 117 11.81 1.07 -7.80
N THR A 118 11.01 0.91 -8.85
CA THR A 118 10.67 -0.40 -9.39
C THR A 118 11.90 -1.09 -10.01
N PRO A 119 11.89 -2.42 -10.15
CA PRO A 119 12.97 -3.16 -10.83
C PRO A 119 13.20 -2.65 -12.27
N PRO A 120 14.36 -2.94 -12.90
CA PRO A 120 14.59 -2.57 -14.29
C PRO A 120 13.60 -3.28 -15.22
N MET A 121 13.19 -2.60 -16.28
CA MET A 121 12.34 -3.19 -17.32
C MET A 121 13.18 -3.98 -18.34
N ASN A 122 12.58 -5.01 -18.90
CA ASN A 122 13.08 -5.65 -20.11
C ASN A 122 12.76 -4.80 -21.36
N PRO A 123 13.39 -5.09 -22.52
CA PRO A 123 13.17 -4.35 -23.76
C PRO A 123 11.72 -4.30 -24.24
N GLU A 124 10.90 -5.26 -23.83
CA GLU A 124 9.47 -5.36 -24.14
C GLU A 124 8.60 -4.41 -23.31
N GLY A 125 9.20 -3.62 -22.40
CA GLY A 125 8.49 -2.65 -21.58
C GLY A 125 7.79 -3.24 -20.35
N THR A 126 8.11 -4.49 -20.02
CA THR A 126 7.64 -5.16 -18.79
C THR A 126 8.75 -5.18 -17.74
N TYR A 127 8.42 -5.27 -16.46
CA TYR A 127 9.43 -5.39 -15.43
C TYR A 127 10.18 -6.72 -15.56
N SER A 128 11.50 -6.70 -15.39
CA SER A 128 12.25 -7.94 -15.24
C SER A 128 11.71 -8.66 -14.00
N LEU A 129 11.60 -9.99 -14.08
CA LEU A 129 11.09 -10.82 -12.98
C LEU A 129 11.73 -10.43 -11.62
N PRO A 130 11.00 -10.60 -10.52
CA PRO A 130 9.68 -11.22 -10.45
C PRO A 130 8.48 -10.32 -10.79
N GLY A 131 8.65 -9.01 -11.00
CA GLY A 131 7.54 -8.09 -11.29
C GLY A 131 6.91 -8.24 -12.69
N GLY A 132 5.70 -7.70 -12.90
CA GLY A 132 5.11 -7.55 -14.23
C GLY A 132 4.51 -8.81 -14.87
N SER A 133 4.46 -9.94 -14.17
CA SER A 133 3.79 -11.16 -14.64
C SER A 133 2.40 -11.35 -14.01
N GLU A 134 1.55 -12.17 -14.65
CA GLU A 134 0.26 -12.56 -14.08
C GLU A 134 0.42 -13.34 -12.76
N ALA A 135 1.40 -14.26 -12.72
CA ALA A 135 1.72 -15.05 -11.54
C ALA A 135 2.14 -14.15 -10.37
N PHE A 136 2.99 -13.16 -10.64
CA PHE A 136 3.38 -12.16 -9.65
C PHE A 136 2.19 -11.33 -9.18
N THR A 137 1.31 -10.93 -10.10
CA THR A 137 0.12 -10.15 -9.76
C THR A 137 -0.79 -10.92 -8.80
N ARG A 138 -1.00 -12.23 -9.03
CA ARG A 138 -1.73 -13.10 -8.10
C ARG A 138 -1.05 -13.20 -6.74
N ALA A 139 0.26 -13.46 -6.73
CA ALA A 139 1.04 -13.52 -5.50
C ALA A 139 1.01 -12.18 -4.74
N ALA A 140 1.07 -11.04 -5.43
CA ALA A 140 0.99 -9.72 -4.82
C ALA A 140 -0.36 -9.48 -4.12
N VAL A 141 -1.47 -9.96 -4.70
CA VAL A 141 -2.78 -9.93 -4.01
C VAL A 141 -2.73 -10.77 -2.73
N GLU A 142 -2.24 -12.01 -2.80
CA GLU A 142 -2.13 -12.90 -1.63
C GLU A 142 -1.23 -12.31 -0.54
N VAL A 143 -0.08 -11.74 -0.92
CA VAL A 143 0.85 -11.07 0.00
C VAL A 143 0.20 -9.86 0.66
N THR A 144 -0.51 -9.04 -0.11
CA THR A 144 -1.23 -7.87 0.40
C THR A 144 -2.30 -8.28 1.39
N GLU A 145 -3.07 -9.31 1.05
CA GLU A 145 -4.14 -9.84 1.88
C GLU A 145 -3.59 -10.40 3.20
N ALA A 146 -2.52 -11.19 3.13
CA ALA A 146 -1.85 -11.73 4.32
C ALA A 146 -1.21 -10.63 5.18
N LEU A 147 -0.60 -9.62 4.57
CA LEU A 147 0.06 -8.53 5.29
C LEU A 147 -0.94 -7.66 6.05
N ILE A 148 -2.07 -7.33 5.41
CA ILE A 148 -3.03 -6.36 5.95
C ILE A 148 -4.05 -7.02 6.90
N PHE A 149 -4.44 -8.27 6.64
CA PHE A 149 -5.54 -8.93 7.38
C PHE A 149 -5.11 -10.12 8.25
N ASP A 150 -3.84 -10.53 8.20
CA ASP A 150 -3.29 -11.62 9.03
C ASP A 150 -2.02 -11.17 9.75
N SER A 151 -0.86 -11.37 9.12
CA SER A 151 0.44 -11.12 9.73
C SER A 151 1.56 -11.00 8.70
N GLU A 152 2.61 -10.27 9.06
CA GLU A 152 3.85 -10.21 8.27
C GLU A 152 4.42 -11.62 8.01
N ALA A 153 4.36 -12.51 9.00
CA ALA A 153 4.85 -13.88 8.86
C ALA A 153 4.04 -14.69 7.83
N ALA A 154 2.74 -14.43 7.67
CA ALA A 154 1.94 -15.05 6.62
C ALA A 154 2.32 -14.53 5.24
N ALA A 155 2.51 -13.22 5.09
CA ALA A 155 3.00 -12.60 3.87
C ALA A 155 4.39 -13.13 3.46
N GLU A 156 5.31 -13.29 4.43
CA GLU A 156 6.64 -13.86 4.18
C GLU A 156 6.57 -15.28 3.63
N ARG A 157 5.70 -16.14 4.18
CA ARG A 157 5.55 -17.52 3.69
C ARG A 157 5.11 -17.55 2.24
N ILE A 158 4.21 -16.64 1.84
CA ILE A 158 3.72 -16.53 0.46
C ILE A 158 4.85 -16.06 -0.46
N ILE A 159 5.60 -15.03 -0.05
CA ILE A 159 6.75 -14.51 -0.80
C ILE A 159 7.79 -15.61 -1.01
N HIS A 160 8.19 -16.30 0.08
CA HIS A 160 9.18 -17.36 0.01
C HIS A 160 8.73 -18.52 -0.88
N ARG A 161 7.46 -18.94 -0.78
CA ARG A 161 6.89 -19.96 -1.64
C ARG A 161 6.96 -19.54 -3.11
N TYR A 162 6.49 -18.34 -3.43
CA TYR A 162 6.51 -17.83 -4.80
C TYR A 162 7.93 -17.78 -5.37
N LEU A 163 8.89 -17.20 -4.61
CA LEU A 163 10.27 -17.08 -5.06
C LEU A 163 10.96 -18.44 -5.20
N ALA A 164 10.61 -19.43 -4.37
CA ALA A 164 11.10 -20.80 -4.49
C ALA A 164 10.50 -21.56 -5.69
N GLU A 165 9.27 -21.27 -6.08
CA GLU A 165 8.63 -21.88 -7.25
C GLU A 165 9.14 -21.27 -8.56
N HIS A 166 9.63 -20.03 -8.53
CA HIS A 166 10.08 -19.27 -9.69
C HIS A 166 11.62 -19.07 -9.69
N CYS A 167 12.39 -20.09 -9.27
CA CYS A 167 13.87 -20.12 -9.12
C CYS A 167 14.69 -19.81 -10.39
N ASP A 168 14.62 -18.59 -10.88
CA ASP A 168 15.61 -18.03 -11.80
C ASP A 168 16.57 -17.07 -11.05
N GLU A 169 17.63 -16.61 -11.73
CA GLU A 169 18.60 -15.66 -11.18
C GLU A 169 17.93 -14.38 -10.64
N LEU A 170 16.73 -14.05 -11.14
CA LEU A 170 15.95 -12.89 -10.74
C LEU A 170 15.16 -13.15 -9.44
N GLY A 171 14.62 -14.36 -9.26
CA GLY A 171 14.01 -14.81 -8.00
C GLY A 171 15.01 -14.83 -6.85
N GLU A 172 16.24 -15.30 -7.08
CA GLU A 172 17.32 -15.26 -6.07
C GLU A 172 17.69 -13.82 -5.69
N ARG A 173 17.78 -12.93 -6.67
CA ARG A 173 18.05 -11.51 -6.45
C ARG A 173 16.92 -10.83 -5.67
N ALA A 174 15.67 -11.09 -6.02
CA ALA A 174 14.51 -10.57 -5.30
C ALA A 174 14.48 -11.09 -3.86
N GLN A 175 14.82 -12.36 -3.64
CA GLN A 175 14.94 -12.95 -2.30
C GLN A 175 16.02 -12.28 -1.45
N LEU A 176 17.18 -11.95 -2.05
CA LEU A 176 18.26 -11.22 -1.38
C LEU A 176 17.83 -9.78 -1.03
N ILE A 177 17.18 -9.09 -1.96
CA ILE A 177 16.67 -7.72 -1.75
C ILE A 177 15.61 -7.71 -0.65
N PHE A 178 14.64 -8.61 -0.72
CA PHE A 178 13.60 -8.78 0.30
C PHE A 178 14.22 -9.05 1.68
N ASN A 179 15.17 -10.01 1.78
CA ASN A 179 15.86 -10.31 3.03
C ASN A 179 16.65 -9.12 3.58
N ARG A 180 17.26 -8.31 2.70
CA ARG A 180 17.99 -7.10 3.09
C ARG A 180 17.05 -6.03 3.62
N ILE A 181 15.94 -5.79 2.93
CA ILE A 181 14.91 -4.82 3.31
C ILE A 181 14.26 -5.24 4.64
N ARG A 182 13.93 -6.52 4.79
CA ARG A 182 13.45 -7.10 6.04
C ARG A 182 14.42 -6.83 7.20
N ARG A 183 15.71 -7.07 7.00
CA ARG A 183 16.75 -6.80 8.02
C ARG A 183 16.96 -5.31 8.30
N SER A 184 16.77 -4.44 7.31
CA SER A 184 16.94 -2.98 7.49
C SER A 184 15.73 -2.30 8.12
N HIS A 185 14.50 -2.72 7.78
CA HIS A 185 13.27 -2.17 8.36
C HIS A 185 13.00 -2.71 9.77
N LEU A 186 13.32 -3.99 10.04
CA LEU A 186 13.27 -4.55 11.41
C LEU A 186 14.46 -4.10 12.30
N GLY A 187 15.41 -3.34 11.75
CA GLY A 187 16.56 -2.80 12.46
C GLY A 187 16.52 -1.29 12.70
N THR A 188 15.57 -0.57 12.09
CA THR A 188 15.33 0.84 12.41
C THR A 188 14.47 0.93 13.68
N PRO A 189 14.95 1.56 14.76
CA PRO A 189 14.12 1.78 15.94
C PRO A 189 12.85 2.51 15.50
N SER A 190 11.69 2.04 15.97
CA SER A 190 10.42 2.74 15.76
C SER A 190 10.65 4.22 16.04
N PRO A 191 10.37 5.14 15.10
CA PRO A 191 10.75 6.52 15.27
C PRO A 191 10.19 7.02 16.61
N CYS A 192 11.04 7.57 17.47
CA CYS A 192 10.58 8.07 18.76
C CYS A 192 9.95 9.44 18.58
N CYS A 193 8.97 9.75 19.44
CA CYS A 193 8.44 11.09 19.56
C CYS A 193 9.58 12.05 19.92
N GLN A 194 9.76 13.12 19.16
CA GLN A 194 10.78 14.13 19.43
C GLN A 194 10.61 14.78 20.82
N ASP A 195 9.40 14.80 21.37
CA ASP A 195 9.10 15.46 22.64
C ASP A 195 9.19 14.56 23.85
N CYS A 196 8.69 13.33 23.75
CA CYS A 196 8.59 12.43 24.90
C CYS A 196 9.44 11.17 24.77
N ALA A 197 10.19 11.03 23.68
CA ALA A 197 11.04 9.89 23.34
C ALA A 197 10.33 8.51 23.31
N GLN A 198 9.01 8.47 23.51
CA GLN A 198 8.23 7.25 23.40
C GLN A 198 8.25 6.75 21.95
N PRO A 199 8.28 5.42 21.73
CA PRO A 199 8.07 4.85 20.40
C PRO A 199 6.77 5.41 19.83
N LEU A 200 6.83 5.99 18.63
CA LEU A 200 5.63 6.33 17.90
C LEU A 200 5.02 5.02 17.41
N GLY A 201 3.75 4.80 17.72
CA GLY A 201 2.98 3.66 17.21
C GLY A 201 2.70 3.80 15.71
N GLU A 202 1.95 2.86 15.15
CA GLU A 202 1.62 2.77 13.71
C GLU A 202 0.92 4.01 13.13
N VAL A 203 0.46 4.94 13.97
CA VAL A 203 -0.17 6.20 13.57
C VAL A 203 0.83 7.35 13.70
N PHE A 204 1.52 7.64 12.60
CA PHE A 204 2.37 8.82 12.46
C PHE A 204 1.59 9.95 11.79
N TYR A 205 1.03 10.85 12.60
CA TYR A 205 0.54 12.14 12.10
C TYR A 205 1.73 12.96 11.57
N THR A 206 1.94 12.91 10.25
CA THR A 206 2.73 13.92 9.57
C THR A 206 1.76 14.95 9.00
N GLN A 207 1.67 16.11 9.65
CA GLN A 207 1.40 17.34 8.90
C GLN A 207 2.52 17.43 7.85
N ARG A 208 2.23 16.96 6.64
CA ARG A 208 3.12 16.97 5.47
C ARG A 208 3.58 18.37 5.04
N LEU A 209 3.35 19.39 5.86
CA LEU A 209 3.82 20.76 5.64
C LEU A 209 4.87 21.23 6.67
N THR A 210 5.13 20.50 7.78
CA THR A 210 6.07 20.98 8.83
C THR A 210 7.16 19.99 9.25
N GLY A 211 7.10 18.71 8.85
CA GLY A 211 8.20 17.74 9.04
C GLY A 211 8.44 17.27 10.50
N LEU A 212 7.50 17.50 11.42
CA LEU A 212 7.61 17.10 12.82
C LEU A 212 7.25 15.62 13.06
N LYS A 213 7.99 14.96 13.96
CA LYS A 213 7.77 13.55 14.37
C LYS A 213 7.37 13.48 15.86
N ILE A 214 6.09 13.68 16.17
CA ILE A 214 5.57 13.70 17.55
C ILE A 214 4.35 12.78 17.73
N CYS A 215 4.14 12.24 18.95
CA CYS A 215 3.01 11.35 19.22
C CYS A 215 1.71 12.15 19.41
N GLU A 216 0.56 11.50 19.26
CA GLU A 216 -0.75 12.15 19.40
C GLU A 216 -0.90 12.89 20.74
N ALA A 217 -0.47 12.28 21.84
CA ALA A 217 -0.54 12.91 23.17
C ALA A 217 0.31 14.18 23.27
N CYS A 218 1.47 14.22 22.61
CA CYS A 218 2.32 15.42 22.54
C CYS A 218 1.77 16.45 21.56
N PHE A 219 1.17 16.00 20.45
CA PHE A 219 0.48 16.88 19.51
C PHE A 219 -0.70 17.59 20.16
N ARG A 220 -1.62 16.86 20.81
CA ARG A 220 -2.77 17.45 21.52
C ARG A 220 -2.35 18.41 22.63
N ARG A 221 -1.23 18.12 23.29
CA ARG A 221 -0.65 19.02 24.29
C ARG A 221 -0.17 20.33 23.66
N ARG A 222 0.54 20.27 22.54
CA ARG A 222 0.99 21.46 21.80
C ARG A 222 -0.19 22.26 21.25
N GLU A 223 -1.21 21.59 20.73
CA GLU A 223 -2.45 22.19 20.24
C GLU A 223 -3.19 22.94 21.35
N ALA A 224 -3.36 22.30 22.51
CA ALA A 224 -3.95 22.95 23.69
C ALA A 224 -3.12 24.12 24.24
N GLN A 225 -1.81 24.15 23.94
CA GLN A 225 -0.89 25.22 24.31
C GLN A 225 -0.82 26.35 23.26
N GLY A 226 -1.60 26.26 22.17
CA GLY A 226 -1.60 27.26 21.10
C GLY A 226 -0.33 27.24 20.24
N ALA A 227 0.50 26.20 20.33
CA ALA A 227 1.81 26.12 19.66
C ALA A 227 1.72 25.94 18.13
N PHE A 228 0.51 25.96 17.56
CA PHE A 228 0.27 25.84 16.11
C PHE A 228 -0.51 27.04 15.53
N CYS A 229 -0.70 28.12 16.29
CA CYS A 229 -1.31 29.35 15.80
C CYS A 229 -0.24 30.39 15.48
N GLU A 230 0.12 30.49 14.19
CA GLU A 230 0.65 31.67 13.44
C GLU A 230 1.02 31.11 12.03
N GLU A 231 0.53 31.58 10.88
CA GLU A 231 0.19 32.94 10.43
C GLU A 231 -1.01 32.93 9.45
N GLU A 232 -2.08 33.67 9.75
CA GLU A 232 -2.83 34.44 8.74
C GLU A 232 -2.77 35.92 9.18
N ALA A 233 -1.66 36.59 8.87
CA ALA A 233 -1.58 38.04 8.86
C ALA A 233 -0.28 38.49 8.16
N SER A 234 -0.31 38.60 6.83
CA SER A 234 0.34 39.66 6.02
C SER A 234 0.03 39.48 4.53
#